data_AF-A0A511Z5E9-F1
#
_entry.id   AF-A0A511Z5E9-F1
#
_cell.length_a   1.000
_cell.length_b   1.000
_cell.length_c   1.000
_cell.angle_alpha   90.00
_cell.angle_beta   90.00
_cell.angle_gamma   90.00
#
_symmetry.space_group_name_H-M   'P 1'
#
loop_
_entity.id
_entity.type
_entity.pdbx_description
1 polymer ?
#
loop_
_entity_poly.entity_id
_entity_poly.type
_entity_poly.pdbx_seq_one_letter_code
_entity_poly.pdbx_strand_id
1 'polypeptide(L)'
;MKKRIKQKLGNRYNLLRRAKRQKLKRRGKQCIDYAHVLMGEKDFISFNKEGYSADYPYATHLLIEIVPCHYSYNAPYIIYTYPVNSTGRSNKNLILSIVDSGKLEDILPTYQKTVKDIKNDRYMASLFA
;
A
#
# COMPACT_ATOMS: atom_id res chain seq x y z
N MET A 1 -8.16 -38.15 -4.55
CA MET A 1 -7.31 -36.95 -4.82
C MET A 1 -7.26 -36.70 -6.33
N LYS A 2 -7.89 -35.61 -6.82
CA LYS A 2 -8.19 -35.41 -8.26
C LYS A 2 -6.90 -35.25 -9.11
N LYS A 3 -6.83 -35.94 -10.27
CA LYS A 3 -5.70 -36.00 -11.25
C LYS A 3 -4.94 -34.67 -11.48
N ARG A 4 -5.64 -33.53 -11.39
CA ARG A 4 -5.07 -32.16 -11.46
C ARG A 4 -3.96 -31.87 -10.44
N ILE A 5 -4.03 -32.41 -9.22
CA ILE A 5 -3.00 -32.19 -8.19
C ILE A 5 -1.73 -32.99 -8.52
N LYS A 6 -1.90 -34.21 -9.06
CA LYS A 6 -0.79 -35.10 -9.46
C LYS A 6 0.04 -34.50 -10.62
N GLN A 7 -0.62 -33.89 -11.61
CA GLN A 7 0.05 -33.15 -12.71
C GLN A 7 0.84 -31.92 -12.25
N LYS A 8 0.41 -31.25 -11.15
CA LYS A 8 1.13 -30.09 -10.60
C LYS A 8 2.43 -30.48 -9.87
N LEU A 9 2.57 -31.73 -9.45
CA LEU A 9 3.73 -32.23 -8.69
C LEU A 9 4.82 -32.85 -9.58
N GLY A 10 4.48 -33.46 -10.71
CA GLY A 10 5.39 -34.32 -11.48
C GLY A 10 6.29 -33.64 -12.53
N ASN A 11 6.15 -32.34 -12.81
CA ASN A 11 6.89 -31.71 -13.91
C ASN A 11 7.89 -30.66 -13.39
N ARG A 12 9.19 -30.89 -13.59
CA ARG A 12 10.30 -29.99 -13.21
C ARG A 12 10.08 -28.55 -13.71
N TYR A 13 9.41 -28.40 -14.85
CA TYR A 13 9.00 -27.11 -15.42
C TYR A 13 7.97 -26.36 -14.55
N ASN A 14 7.03 -27.07 -13.92
CA ASN A 14 6.05 -26.48 -12.99
C ASN A 14 6.71 -26.08 -11.67
N LEU A 15 7.72 -26.83 -11.21
CA LEU A 15 8.50 -26.50 -10.01
C LEU A 15 9.34 -25.24 -10.24
N LEU A 16 9.98 -25.11 -11.41
CA LEU A 16 10.69 -23.89 -11.83
C LEU A 16 9.74 -22.70 -11.99
N ARG A 17 8.56 -22.83 -12.63
CA ARG A 17 7.55 -21.74 -12.69
C ARG A 17 7.02 -21.38 -11.30
N ARG A 18 6.84 -22.35 -10.41
CA ARG A 18 6.39 -22.12 -9.03
C ARG A 18 7.47 -21.41 -8.21
N ALA A 19 8.74 -21.77 -8.39
CA ALA A 19 9.89 -21.08 -7.82
C ALA A 19 10.06 -19.67 -8.40
N LYS A 20 9.86 -19.48 -9.72
CA LYS A 20 9.89 -18.15 -10.37
C LYS A 20 8.74 -17.28 -9.89
N ARG A 21 7.52 -17.81 -9.72
CA ARG A 21 6.37 -17.13 -9.11
C ARG A 21 6.62 -16.81 -7.64
N GLN A 22 7.17 -17.74 -6.86
CA GLN A 22 7.57 -17.50 -5.47
C GLN A 22 8.68 -16.44 -5.39
N LYS A 23 9.68 -16.46 -6.28
CA LYS A 23 10.73 -15.45 -6.41
C LYS A 23 10.17 -14.09 -6.82
N LEU A 24 9.19 -14.03 -7.72
CA LEU A 24 8.49 -12.80 -8.10
C LEU A 24 7.59 -12.28 -6.96
N LYS A 25 6.96 -13.18 -6.19
CA LYS A 25 6.23 -12.83 -4.96
C LYS A 25 7.15 -12.34 -3.84
N ARG A 26 8.34 -12.95 -3.70
CA ARG A 26 9.41 -12.51 -2.78
C ARG A 26 10.13 -11.25 -3.27
N ARG A 27 10.08 -10.97 -4.58
CA ARG A 27 10.40 -9.69 -5.24
C ARG A 27 9.16 -8.79 -5.36
N GLY A 28 8.18 -8.92 -4.45
CA GLY A 28 7.22 -7.82 -4.28
C GLY A 28 7.98 -6.52 -4.00
N LYS A 29 7.34 -5.35 -4.19
CA LYS A 29 7.87 -4.10 -3.63
C LYS A 29 8.29 -4.39 -2.19
N GLN A 30 9.56 -4.18 -1.87
CA GLN A 30 10.01 -4.32 -0.49
C GLN A 30 9.20 -3.31 0.31
N CYS A 31 8.32 -3.81 1.17
CA CYS A 31 7.52 -3.00 2.06
C CYS A 31 8.06 -3.27 3.45
N ILE A 32 8.46 -2.21 4.14
CA ILE A 32 8.96 -2.28 5.51
C ILE A 32 7.78 -2.55 6.44
N ASP A 33 6.69 -1.79 6.28
CA ASP A 33 5.45 -1.99 7.01
C ASP A 33 4.26 -1.41 6.22
N TYR A 34 3.06 -1.92 6.47
CA TYR A 34 1.83 -1.42 5.85
C TYR A 34 0.63 -1.48 6.79
N ALA A 35 -0.30 -0.55 6.58
CA ALA A 35 -1.55 -0.48 7.29
C ALA A 35 -2.70 -0.28 6.30
N HIS A 36 -3.76 -1.06 6.49
CA HIS A 36 -5.01 -0.93 5.77
C HIS A 36 -6.06 -0.45 6.76
N VAL A 37 -6.58 0.77 6.54
CA VAL A 37 -7.41 1.47 7.52
C VAL A 37 -8.65 2.01 6.83
N LEU A 38 -9.81 1.85 7.45
CA LEU A 38 -11.06 2.47 6.96
C LEU A 38 -10.92 4.00 7.00
N MET A 39 -11.38 4.69 5.97
CA MET A 39 -11.46 6.15 6.01
C MET A 39 -12.48 6.59 7.06
N GLY A 40 -12.12 7.60 7.84
CA GLY A 40 -13.09 8.30 8.66
C GLY A 40 -14.10 9.07 7.81
N GLU A 41 -15.20 9.49 8.42
CA GLU A 41 -16.30 10.14 7.71
C GLU A 41 -15.89 11.50 7.13
N LYS A 42 -15.16 12.32 7.89
CA LYS A 42 -14.67 13.63 7.44
C LYS A 42 -13.59 13.49 6.37
N ASP A 43 -12.69 12.53 6.54
CA ASP A 43 -11.67 12.20 5.56
C ASP A 43 -12.32 11.72 4.25
N PHE A 44 -13.40 10.93 4.33
CA PHE A 44 -14.17 10.49 3.17
C PHE A 44 -14.91 11.65 2.47
N ILE A 45 -15.53 12.56 3.23
CA ILE A 45 -16.16 13.76 2.66
C ILE A 45 -15.11 14.63 1.96
N SER A 46 -13.96 14.85 2.58
CA SER A 46 -12.85 15.61 2.01
C SER A 46 -12.33 14.94 0.73
N PHE A 47 -12.13 13.62 0.78
CA PHE A 47 -11.71 12.82 -0.38
C PHE A 47 -12.65 12.98 -1.59
N ASN A 48 -13.97 12.99 -1.34
CA ASN A 48 -14.96 13.19 -2.40
C ASN A 48 -14.97 14.64 -2.93
N LYS A 49 -14.80 15.62 -2.03
CA LYS A 49 -14.77 17.05 -2.39
C LYS A 49 -13.60 17.40 -3.30
N GLU A 50 -12.44 16.79 -3.06
CA GLU A 50 -11.22 16.93 -3.89
C GLU A 50 -11.34 16.19 -5.25
N GLY A 51 -12.44 15.48 -5.51
CA GLY A 51 -12.70 14.85 -6.80
C GLY A 51 -12.04 13.49 -7.01
N TYR A 52 -11.34 12.95 -6.01
CA TYR A 52 -10.70 11.62 -6.10
C TYR A 52 -11.71 10.47 -6.31
N SER A 53 -12.98 10.70 -5.99
CA SER A 53 -14.09 9.77 -6.20
C SER A 53 -14.33 9.42 -7.67
N ALA A 54 -14.00 10.32 -8.61
CA ALA A 54 -14.12 10.03 -10.04
C ALA A 54 -13.14 8.93 -10.47
N ASP A 55 -11.91 8.97 -9.95
CA ASP A 55 -10.88 7.98 -10.25
C ASP A 55 -11.01 6.70 -9.41
N TYR A 56 -11.53 6.83 -8.18
CA TYR A 56 -11.69 5.76 -7.20
C TYR A 56 -13.09 5.76 -6.56
N PRO A 57 -14.15 5.42 -7.34
CA PRO A 57 -15.53 5.51 -6.88
C PRO A 57 -15.89 4.52 -5.75
N TYR A 58 -15.04 3.51 -5.54
CA TYR A 58 -15.24 2.47 -4.53
C TYR A 58 -14.20 2.52 -3.41
N ALA A 59 -13.45 3.62 -3.28
CA ALA A 59 -12.50 3.76 -2.20
C ALA A 59 -13.24 3.91 -0.87
N THR A 60 -12.93 3.02 0.07
CA THR A 60 -13.50 3.03 1.43
C THR A 60 -12.39 3.01 2.49
N HIS A 61 -11.18 2.66 2.10
CA HIS A 61 -10.03 2.47 2.97
C HIS A 61 -8.84 3.22 2.40
N LEU A 62 -7.86 3.50 3.25
CA LEU A 62 -6.53 3.95 2.86
C LEU A 62 -5.53 2.82 3.11
N LEU A 63 -4.67 2.60 2.14
CA LEU A 63 -3.50 1.73 2.27
C LEU A 63 -2.28 2.62 2.44
N ILE A 64 -1.58 2.46 3.55
CA ILE A 64 -0.39 3.22 3.90
C ILE A 64 0.75 2.21 3.89
N GLU A 65 1.82 2.49 3.15
CA GLU A 65 2.97 1.59 3.04
C GLU A 65 4.26 2.39 3.23
N ILE A 66 5.18 1.87 4.03
CA ILE A 66 6.57 2.33 4.07
C ILE A 66 7.38 1.45 3.13
N VAL A 67 8.10 2.04 2.18
CA VAL A 67 8.98 1.33 1.27
C VAL A 67 10.36 1.98 1.22
N PRO A 68 11.43 1.19 0.99
CA PRO A 68 12.72 1.77 0.67
C PRO A 68 12.67 2.38 -0.75
N CYS A 69 13.11 3.62 -0.87
CA CYS A 69 13.30 4.29 -2.15
C CYS A 69 14.70 3.99 -2.68
N HIS A 70 14.75 3.34 -3.85
CA HIS A 70 16.02 3.07 -4.52
C HIS A 70 16.48 4.20 -5.45
N TYR A 71 15.63 5.22 -5.65
CA TYR A 71 15.87 6.30 -6.62
C TYR A 71 16.41 7.58 -5.99
N SER A 72 16.14 7.82 -4.72
CA SER A 72 16.60 9.02 -4.00
C SER A 72 17.58 8.64 -2.91
N TYR A 73 18.84 9.03 -3.07
CA TYR A 73 19.89 8.81 -2.06
C TYR A 73 19.63 9.60 -0.77
N ASN A 74 18.97 10.76 -0.87
CA ASN A 74 18.72 11.63 0.27
C ASN A 74 17.46 11.24 1.06
N ALA A 75 16.58 10.43 0.46
CA ALA A 75 15.35 9.96 1.08
C ALA A 75 15.13 8.47 0.79
N PRO A 76 15.92 7.57 1.41
CA PRO A 76 15.85 6.14 1.20
C PRO A 76 14.58 5.51 1.73
N TYR A 77 13.71 6.23 2.46
CA TYR A 77 12.44 5.72 2.96
C TYR A 77 11.28 6.62 2.55
N ILE A 78 10.21 6.03 2.03
CA ILE A 78 9.01 6.73 1.58
C ILE A 78 7.78 6.05 2.15
N ILE A 79 6.88 6.85 2.73
CA ILE A 79 5.50 6.50 3.03
C ILE A 79 4.65 6.89 1.83
N TYR A 80 3.90 5.91 1.31
CA TYR A 80 2.87 6.15 0.33
C TYR A 80 1.49 5.93 0.92
N THR A 81 0.55 6.80 0.58
CA THR A 81 -0.86 6.64 0.92
C THR A 81 -1.70 6.47 -0.34
N TYR A 82 -2.50 5.41 -0.39
CA TYR A 82 -3.33 5.04 -1.54
C TYR A 82 -4.80 4.95 -1.15
N PRO A 83 -5.74 5.39 -2.00
CA PRO A 83 -7.14 5.06 -1.85
C PRO A 83 -7.38 3.63 -2.32
N VAL A 84 -8.01 2.83 -1.47
CA VAL A 84 -8.30 1.42 -1.74
C VAL A 84 -9.68 1.05 -1.24
N ASN A 85 -10.17 -0.13 -1.63
CA ASN A 85 -11.39 -0.68 -1.07
C ASN A 85 -11.06 -1.70 0.05
N SER A 86 -12.08 -2.33 0.62
CA SER A 86 -11.93 -3.37 1.64
C SER A 86 -11.15 -4.60 1.15
N THR A 87 -11.17 -4.88 -0.15
CA THR A 87 -10.47 -6.01 -0.77
C THR A 87 -9.00 -5.72 -1.10
N GLY A 88 -8.56 -4.47 -0.90
CA GLY A 88 -7.19 -4.03 -1.11
C GLY A 88 -6.99 -3.23 -2.39
N ARG A 89 -5.79 -3.33 -2.96
CA ARG A 89 -5.28 -2.37 -3.94
C ARG A 89 -5.86 -2.56 -5.34
N SER A 90 -6.25 -1.46 -5.96
CA SER A 90 -6.60 -1.38 -7.39
C SER A 90 -5.34 -1.42 -8.26
N ASN A 91 -5.47 -1.83 -9.53
CA ASN A 91 -4.36 -1.74 -10.51
C ASN A 91 -3.99 -0.29 -10.85
N LYS A 92 -4.88 0.68 -10.59
CA LYS A 92 -4.57 2.10 -10.66
C LYS A 92 -3.83 2.49 -9.38
N ASN A 93 -2.62 3.02 -9.52
CA ASN A 93 -1.74 3.44 -8.41
C ASN A 93 -1.73 4.96 -8.29
N LEU A 94 -2.85 5.59 -7.95
CA LEU A 94 -2.85 7.00 -7.57
C LEU A 94 -2.32 7.11 -6.14
N ILE A 95 -1.29 7.92 -5.98
CA ILE A 95 -0.71 8.25 -4.69
C ILE A 95 -1.40 9.53 -4.21
N LEU A 96 -2.03 9.47 -3.03
CA LEU A 96 -2.64 10.65 -2.39
C LEU A 96 -1.58 11.50 -1.69
N SER A 97 -0.60 10.85 -1.07
CA SER A 97 0.50 11.54 -0.40
C SER A 97 1.79 10.75 -0.46
N ILE A 98 2.89 11.49 -0.41
CA ILE A 98 4.26 11.01 -0.33
C ILE A 98 4.89 11.73 0.85
N VAL A 99 5.40 10.97 1.82
CA VAL A 99 6.25 11.50 2.89
C VAL A 99 7.55 10.74 2.86
N ASP A 100 8.67 11.43 2.78
CA ASP A 100 9.97 10.82 2.63
C ASP A 100 10.94 11.23 3.74
N SER A 101 11.94 10.38 4.01
CA SER A 101 12.96 10.67 5.00
C SER A 101 14.28 10.00 4.68
N GLY A 102 15.35 10.71 5.05
CA GLY A 102 16.74 10.26 5.10
C GLY A 102 16.99 9.07 6.04
N LYS A 103 16.19 8.96 7.10
CA LYS A 103 16.45 8.05 8.24
C LYS A 103 15.24 7.22 8.60
N LEU A 104 15.48 5.96 8.96
CA LEU A 104 14.43 5.03 9.39
C LEU A 104 13.81 5.43 10.73
N GLU A 105 14.61 6.02 11.61
CA GLU A 105 14.21 6.50 12.94
C GLU A 105 13.16 7.62 12.87
N ASP A 106 13.17 8.42 11.80
CA ASP A 106 12.23 9.53 11.61
C ASP A 106 10.97 9.08 10.87
N ILE A 107 11.11 8.16 9.91
CA ILE A 107 9.98 7.72 9.08
C ILE A 107 9.02 6.81 9.84
N LEU A 108 9.52 5.97 10.77
CA LEU A 108 8.68 5.04 11.53
C LEU A 108 7.68 5.75 12.45
N PRO A 109 8.08 6.74 13.29
CA PRO A 109 7.14 7.54 14.06
C PRO A 109 6.15 8.30 13.19
N THR A 110 6.62 8.82 12.04
CA THR A 110 5.77 9.54 11.09
C THR A 110 4.69 8.63 10.52
N TYR A 111 5.06 7.40 10.12
CA TYR A 111 4.11 6.39 9.69
C TYR A 111 3.08 6.03 10.78
N GLN A 112 3.54 5.78 12.00
CA GLN A 112 2.64 5.46 13.12
C GLN A 112 1.65 6.59 13.41
N LYS A 113 2.13 7.83 13.34
CA LYS A 113 1.29 9.03 13.47
C LYS A 113 0.26 9.10 12.34
N THR A 114 0.68 8.93 11.09
CA THR A 114 -0.22 8.91 9.92
C THR A 114 -1.33 7.87 10.07
N VAL A 115 -0.98 6.64 10.47
CA VAL A 115 -1.96 5.56 10.71
C VAL A 115 -2.93 5.96 11.83
N LYS A 116 -2.43 6.56 12.91
CA LYS A 116 -3.24 7.02 14.04
C LYS A 116 -4.18 8.16 13.64
N ASP A 117 -3.72 9.09 12.82
CA ASP A 117 -4.52 10.24 12.37
C ASP A 117 -5.64 9.80 11.43
N ILE A 118 -5.40 8.83 10.54
CA ILE A 118 -6.45 8.22 9.70
C ILE A 118 -7.51 7.52 10.56
N LYS A 119 -7.07 6.74 11.56
CA LYS A 119 -8.00 6.07 12.50
C LYS A 119 -8.85 7.05 13.30
N ASN A 120 -8.36 8.27 13.51
CA ASN A 120 -9.05 9.32 14.26
C ASN A 120 -9.76 10.34 13.36
N ASP A 121 -9.85 10.09 12.05
CA ASP A 121 -10.52 10.96 11.08
C ASP A 121 -9.95 12.40 11.03
N ARG A 122 -8.61 12.49 11.08
CA ARG A 122 -7.84 13.75 11.09
C ARG A 122 -6.81 13.85 9.97
N TYR A 123 -6.74 12.86 9.10
CA TYR A 123 -5.62 12.74 8.19
C TYR A 123 -5.72 13.72 7.02
N MET A 124 -6.85 13.76 6.33
CA MET A 124 -7.01 14.68 5.19
C MET A 124 -6.97 16.13 5.68
N ALA A 125 -7.51 16.43 6.86
CA ALA A 125 -7.37 17.74 7.49
C ALA A 125 -5.90 18.13 7.73
N SER A 126 -5.05 17.18 8.15
CA SER A 126 -3.63 17.43 8.40
C SER A 126 -2.78 17.62 7.15
N LEU A 127 -3.21 17.12 5.99
CA LEU A 127 -2.48 17.30 4.73
C LEU A 127 -2.58 18.74 4.19
N PHE A 128 -3.64 19.46 4.56
CA PHE A 128 -3.94 20.81 4.05
C PHE A 128 -3.78 21.91 5.12
N ALA A 129 -3.29 21.57 6.31
CA ALA A 129 -3.03 22.51 7.41
C ALA A 129 -1.58 23.00 7.39
#